data_AF-A0A4T0LWD9-F1
#
_entry.id   AF-A0A4T0LWD9-F1
#
_cell.length_a   1.000
_cell.length_b   1.000
_cell.length_c   1.000
_cell.angle_alpha   90.00
_cell.angle_beta   90.00
_cell.angle_gamma   90.00
#
_symmetry.space_group_name_H-M   'P 1'
#
loop_
_entity.id
_entity.type
_entity.pdbx_description
1 polymer ?
#
loop_
_entity_poly.entity_id
_entity_poly.type
_entity_poly.pdbx_seq_one_letter_code
_entity_poly.pdbx_strand_id
1 'polypeptide(L)'
;MDYLRGKQDLPPPGGFEAIKYKRSLPVKGPSGAVIFGTIFGICTWGFYKLGQGNLEMRSVLSLLYSTSLNKRYRELEREKTWSRINIVPLLMAENDRDIYRREKAALAREESIMKDVKGWEVGKSVYNGKRYNTPSMYVL
;
A
#
# COMPACT_ATOMS: atom_id res chain seq x y z
N MET A 1 12.47 -96.47 -1.91
CA MET A 1 13.09 -95.30 -2.56
C MET A 1 12.47 -94.10 -1.88
N ASP A 2 13.07 -93.67 -0.78
CA ASP A 2 12.47 -92.64 0.06
C ASP A 2 13.29 -91.36 -0.11
N TYR A 3 12.79 -90.48 -0.98
CA TYR A 3 13.37 -89.17 -1.21
C TYR A 3 13.22 -88.34 0.08
N LEU A 4 14.32 -88.00 0.73
CA LEU A 4 14.33 -87.17 1.93
C LEU A 4 13.65 -85.82 1.61
N ARG A 5 12.48 -85.58 2.21
CA ARG A 5 11.73 -84.32 2.09
C ARG A 5 12.61 -83.17 2.61
N GLY A 6 12.99 -82.25 1.72
CA GLY A 6 13.81 -81.09 2.06
C GLY A 6 13.15 -80.16 3.07
N LYS A 7 13.98 -79.37 3.77
CA LYS A 7 13.54 -78.42 4.79
C LYS A 7 12.69 -77.32 4.15
N GLN A 8 11.40 -77.32 4.46
CA GLN A 8 10.45 -76.28 4.02
C GLN A 8 10.68 -75.01 4.82
N ASP A 9 10.67 -73.85 4.15
CA ASP A 9 10.70 -72.56 4.85
C ASP A 9 9.33 -72.31 5.49
N LEU A 10 9.34 -72.14 6.81
CA LEU A 10 8.16 -72.05 7.65
C LEU A 10 8.34 -70.85 8.59
N PRO A 11 7.25 -70.15 8.96
CA PRO A 11 7.34 -69.09 9.93
C PRO A 11 7.91 -69.63 11.26
N PRO A 12 8.64 -68.81 12.02
CA PRO A 12 9.17 -69.23 13.31
C PRO A 12 8.02 -69.69 14.23
N PRO A 13 8.26 -70.68 15.11
CA PRO A 13 7.26 -71.10 16.08
C PRO A 13 6.96 -69.92 17.02
N GLY A 14 5.78 -69.30 16.85
CA GLY A 14 5.38 -68.06 17.53
C GLY A 14 4.95 -66.91 16.60
N GLY A 15 5.18 -67.01 15.28
CA GLY A 15 4.79 -65.98 14.31
C GLY A 15 5.72 -64.76 14.30
N PHE A 16 5.42 -63.80 13.43
CA PHE A 16 6.16 -62.53 13.32
C PHE A 16 5.54 -61.46 14.23
N GLU A 17 6.34 -60.44 14.57
CA GLU A 17 5.85 -59.29 15.31
C GLU A 17 4.73 -58.54 14.55
N ALA A 18 3.78 -57.99 15.29
CA ALA A 18 2.67 -57.24 14.70
C ALA A 18 3.17 -55.93 14.06
N ILE A 19 3.13 -55.88 12.73
CA ILE A 19 3.48 -54.68 11.96
C ILE A 19 2.37 -53.63 12.16
N LYS A 20 2.76 -52.42 12.58
CA LYS A 20 1.83 -51.28 12.67
C LYS A 20 1.47 -50.80 11.26
N TYR A 21 0.34 -51.29 10.75
CA TYR A 21 -0.18 -50.92 9.42
C TYR A 21 -1.03 -49.63 9.44
N LYS A 22 -1.44 -49.16 10.61
CA LYS A 22 -2.27 -47.95 10.77
C LYS A 22 -1.40 -46.69 10.84
N ARG A 23 -1.89 -45.60 10.25
CA ARG A 23 -1.28 -44.28 10.34
C ARG A 23 -1.27 -43.80 11.80
N SER A 24 -0.08 -43.64 12.37
CA SER A 24 0.12 -43.05 13.70
C SER A 24 0.64 -41.63 13.55
N LEU A 25 -0.28 -40.66 13.48
CA LEU A 25 0.08 -39.25 13.53
C LEU A 25 -0.34 -38.64 14.86
N PRO A 26 0.62 -38.29 15.73
CA PRO A 26 0.30 -37.53 16.93
C PRO A 26 -0.16 -36.12 16.54
N VAL A 27 -1.25 -35.66 17.12
CA VAL A 27 -1.66 -34.25 17.02
C VAL A 27 -0.66 -33.44 17.85
N LYS A 28 0.27 -32.76 17.16
CA LYS A 28 1.31 -31.93 17.77
C LYS A 28 0.94 -30.46 17.64
N GLY A 29 1.04 -29.73 18.75
CA GLY A 29 0.88 -28.27 18.77
C GLY A 29 -0.06 -27.78 19.87
N PRO A 30 0.05 -26.50 20.26
CA PRO A 30 -0.88 -25.89 21.20
C PRO A 30 -2.29 -25.79 20.57
N SER A 31 -3.31 -25.86 21.42
CA SER A 31 -4.70 -25.67 20.98
C SER A 31 -4.89 -24.31 20.30
N GLY A 32 -5.81 -24.22 19.34
CA GLY A 32 -6.13 -22.96 18.65
C GLY A 32 -6.48 -21.82 19.61
N ALA A 33 -7.16 -22.13 20.73
CA ALA A 33 -7.47 -21.16 21.77
C ALA A 33 -6.21 -20.54 22.40
N VAL A 34 -5.16 -21.34 22.60
CA VAL A 34 -3.87 -20.88 23.13
C VAL A 34 -3.21 -19.94 22.12
N ILE A 35 -3.21 -20.31 20.84
CA ILE A 35 -2.65 -19.47 19.77
C ILE A 35 -3.36 -18.12 19.72
N PHE A 36 -4.70 -18.10 19.68
CA PHE A 36 -5.45 -16.85 19.66
C PHE A 36 -5.23 -16.01 20.92
N GLY A 37 -5.19 -16.65 22.10
CA GLY A 37 -4.89 -15.96 23.35
C GLY A 37 -3.52 -15.28 23.35
N THR A 38 -2.48 -15.96 22.84
CA THR A 38 -1.13 -15.38 22.76
C THR A 38 -1.05 -14.20 21.82
N ILE A 39 -1.64 -14.30 20.62
CA ILE A 39 -1.65 -13.22 19.63
C ILE A 39 -2.40 -12.01 20.18
N PHE A 40 -3.56 -12.24 20.79
CA PHE A 40 -4.36 -11.17 21.39
C PHE A 40 -3.59 -10.45 22.51
N GLY A 41 -2.87 -11.19 23.35
CA GLY A 41 -2.02 -10.62 24.40
C GLY A 41 -0.90 -9.73 23.85
N ILE A 42 -0.18 -10.19 22.81
CA ILE A 42 0.90 -9.43 22.17
C ILE A 42 0.36 -8.15 21.52
N CYS A 43 -0.74 -8.25 20.77
CA CYS A 43 -1.35 -7.10 20.12
C CYS A 43 -1.81 -6.06 21.15
N THR A 44 -2.52 -6.50 22.19
CA THR A 44 -3.02 -5.60 23.25
C THR A 44 -1.88 -4.86 23.94
N TRP A 45 -0.78 -5.57 24.24
CA TRP A 45 0.42 -4.95 24.80
C TRP A 45 1.10 -3.95 23.85
N GLY A 46 1.21 -4.30 22.57
CA GLY A 46 1.76 -3.39 21.55
C GLY A 46 0.96 -2.09 21.42
N PHE A 47 -0.37 -2.19 21.38
CA PHE A 47 -1.25 -1.01 21.35
C PHE A 47 -1.18 -0.19 22.63
N TYR A 48 -1.08 -0.83 23.79
CA TYR A 48 -0.87 -0.12 25.06
C TYR A 48 0.42 0.70 25.05
N LYS A 49 1.53 0.12 24.59
CA LYS A 49 2.83 0.81 24.49
C LYS A 49 2.83 1.92 23.45
N LEU A 50 2.18 1.72 22.31
CA LEU A 50 2.00 2.76 21.31
C LEU A 50 1.14 3.92 21.83
N GLY A 51 0.10 3.62 22.62
CA GLY A 51 -0.71 4.60 23.31
C GLY A 51 0.10 5.45 24.30
N GLN A 52 0.93 4.80 25.13
CA GLN A 52 1.87 5.49 26.03
C GLN A 52 2.85 6.37 25.24
N GLY A 53 3.47 5.84 24.19
CA GLY A 53 4.38 6.60 23.33
C GLY A 53 3.71 7.80 22.64
N ASN A 54 2.45 7.68 22.22
CA ASN A 54 1.72 8.81 21.63
C ASN A 54 1.33 9.87 22.66
N LEU A 55 1.00 9.47 23.89
CA LEU A 55 0.71 10.39 25.00
C LEU A 55 1.96 11.10 25.47
N GLU A 56 3.06 10.36 25.64
CA GLU A 56 4.38 10.90 25.93
C GLU A 56 4.84 11.82 24.80
N MET A 57 4.79 11.39 23.54
CA MET A 57 5.11 12.28 22.42
C MET A 57 4.23 13.52 22.43
N ARG A 58 2.95 13.49 22.82
CA ARG A 58 2.14 14.74 22.91
C ARG A 58 2.54 15.62 24.10
N SER A 59 2.80 15.04 25.27
CA SER A 59 3.18 15.79 26.48
C SER A 59 4.63 16.28 26.41
N VAL A 60 5.53 15.41 26.00
CA VAL A 60 6.95 15.66 25.71
C VAL A 60 7.08 16.60 24.52
N LEU A 61 6.34 16.44 23.42
CA LEU A 61 6.35 17.45 22.35
C LEU A 61 5.86 18.79 22.90
N SER A 62 4.85 18.86 23.78
CA SER A 62 4.47 20.15 24.40
C SER A 62 5.64 20.79 25.17
N LEU A 63 6.42 20.01 25.93
CA LEU A 63 7.53 20.49 26.74
C LEU A 63 8.82 20.78 25.93
N LEU A 64 9.19 19.88 25.01
CA LEU A 64 10.28 20.01 24.03
C LEU A 64 9.96 21.00 22.93
N TYR A 65 8.70 21.39 22.75
CA TYR A 65 8.32 22.48 21.86
C TYR A 65 8.54 23.86 22.48
N SER A 66 8.87 23.90 23.79
CA SER A 66 9.37 25.11 24.46
C SER A 66 10.90 25.29 24.33
N THR A 67 11.66 24.24 23.94
CA THR A 67 13.12 24.38 23.76
C THR A 67 13.46 25.13 22.47
N SER A 68 14.50 25.97 22.55
CA SER A 68 14.89 26.90 21.49
C SER A 68 15.15 26.23 20.12
N LEU A 69 15.68 24.99 20.08
CA LEU A 69 16.03 24.31 18.83
C LEU A 69 14.79 23.85 18.04
N ASN A 70 13.81 23.19 18.69
CA ASN A 70 12.60 22.73 18.00
C ASN A 70 11.66 23.88 17.61
N LYS A 71 11.67 24.97 18.40
CA LYS A 71 10.97 26.20 18.07
C LYS A 71 11.48 26.82 16.77
N ARG A 72 12.82 26.87 16.58
CA ARG A 72 13.45 27.37 15.34
C ARG A 72 13.04 26.57 14.11
N TYR A 73 13.02 25.23 14.18
CA TYR A 73 12.58 24.41 13.04
C TYR A 73 11.13 24.69 12.64
N ARG A 74 10.21 24.81 13.61
CA ARG A 74 8.80 25.13 13.32
C ARG A 74 8.60 26.57 12.87
N GLU A 75 9.41 27.51 13.36
CA GLU A 75 9.42 28.89 12.87
C GLU A 75 9.93 28.96 11.42
N LEU A 76 11.01 28.25 11.09
CA LEU A 76 11.54 28.16 9.71
C LEU A 76 10.54 27.47 8.75
N GLU A 77 9.91 26.37 9.17
CA GLU A 77 8.87 25.71 8.37
C GLU A 77 7.64 26.59 8.18
N ARG A 78 7.26 27.33 9.23
CA ARG A 78 6.20 28.33 9.16
C ARG A 78 6.58 29.41 8.17
N GLU A 79 7.73 30.06 8.32
CA GLU A 79 8.23 31.08 7.39
C GLU A 79 8.26 30.57 5.95
N LYS A 80 8.77 29.36 5.72
CA LYS A 80 8.77 28.70 4.41
C LYS A 80 7.36 28.49 3.85
N THR A 81 6.41 28.08 4.70
CA THR A 81 5.01 27.85 4.31
C THR A 81 4.32 29.18 4.00
N TRP A 82 4.51 30.21 4.83
CA TRP A 82 3.97 31.54 4.60
C TRP A 82 4.56 32.20 3.35
N SER A 83 5.88 32.06 3.13
CA SER A 83 6.54 32.50 1.90
C SER A 83 5.88 31.87 0.67
N ARG A 84 5.60 30.56 0.70
CA ARG A 84 4.89 29.88 -0.39
C ARG A 84 3.46 30.38 -0.56
N ILE A 85 2.67 30.47 0.51
CA ILE A 85 1.27 30.93 0.44
C ILE A 85 1.18 32.30 -0.23
N ASN A 86 2.12 33.20 0.06
CA ASN A 86 2.14 34.54 -0.53
C ASN A 86 2.56 34.56 -2.00
N ILE A 87 3.42 33.63 -2.43
CA ILE A 87 3.92 33.56 -3.82
C ILE A 87 3.00 32.72 -4.72
N VAL A 88 2.29 31.74 -4.16
CA VAL A 88 1.40 30.80 -4.90
C VAL A 88 0.41 31.52 -5.82
N PRO A 89 -0.30 32.60 -5.41
CA PRO A 89 -1.23 33.28 -6.30
C PRO A 89 -0.58 33.85 -7.56
N LEU A 90 0.64 34.37 -7.45
CA LEU A 90 1.39 34.90 -8.61
C LEU A 90 1.79 33.76 -9.56
N LEU A 91 2.34 32.67 -9.04
CA LEU A 91 2.73 31.49 -9.84
C LEU A 91 1.52 30.84 -10.51
N MET A 92 0.39 30.76 -9.81
CA MET A 92 -0.85 30.22 -10.34
C MET A 92 -1.38 31.09 -11.48
N ALA A 93 -1.36 32.41 -11.33
CA ALA A 93 -1.77 33.33 -12.39
C ALA A 93 -0.88 33.26 -13.63
N GLU A 94 0.44 33.10 -13.47
CA GLU A 94 1.36 32.90 -14.60
C GLU A 94 1.08 31.58 -15.31
N ASN A 95 0.86 30.50 -14.57
CA ASN A 95 0.53 29.19 -15.13
C ASN A 95 -0.81 29.23 -15.87
N ASP A 96 -1.85 29.86 -15.32
CA ASP A 96 -3.16 29.99 -15.96
C ASP A 96 -3.07 30.73 -17.31
N ARG A 97 -2.24 31.79 -17.39
CA ARG A 97 -1.98 32.51 -18.66
C ARG A 97 -1.29 31.62 -19.69
N ASP A 98 -0.31 30.84 -19.26
CA ASP A 98 0.45 29.94 -20.13
C ASP A 98 -0.41 28.78 -20.63
N ILE A 99 -1.24 28.20 -19.75
CA ILE A 99 -2.24 27.19 -20.10
C ILE A 99 -3.21 27.74 -21.15
N TYR A 100 -3.80 28.92 -20.93
CA TYR A 100 -4.71 29.52 -21.90
C TYR A 100 -4.05 29.74 -23.26
N ARG A 101 -2.79 30.21 -23.29
CA ARG A 101 -2.02 30.38 -24.53
C ARG A 101 -1.84 29.04 -25.25
N ARG A 102 -1.48 27.98 -24.53
CA ARG A 102 -1.32 26.63 -25.11
C ARG A 102 -2.63 26.07 -25.63
N GLU A 103 -3.73 26.26 -24.90
CA GLU A 103 -5.07 25.83 -25.33
C GLU A 103 -5.48 26.50 -26.64
N LYS A 104 -5.27 27.83 -26.75
CA LYS A 104 -5.55 28.55 -28.00
C LYS A 104 -4.69 28.08 -29.17
N ALA A 105 -3.40 27.84 -28.93
CA ALA A 105 -2.52 27.28 -29.96
C ALA A 105 -2.94 25.86 -30.38
N ALA A 106 -3.35 25.02 -29.42
CA ALA A 106 -3.83 23.67 -29.69
C ALA A 106 -5.12 23.68 -30.52
N LEU A 107 -6.09 24.54 -30.18
CA LEU A 107 -7.33 24.70 -30.94
C LEU A 107 -7.07 25.17 -32.38
N ALA A 108 -6.17 26.14 -32.58
CA ALA A 108 -5.80 26.61 -33.91
C ALA A 108 -5.13 25.50 -34.75
N ARG A 109 -4.29 24.67 -34.13
CA ARG A 109 -3.68 23.50 -34.79
C ARG A 109 -4.73 22.45 -35.12
N GLU A 110 -5.62 22.13 -34.18
CA GLU A 110 -6.72 21.20 -34.39
C GLU A 110 -7.60 21.62 -35.57
N GLU A 111 -7.96 22.91 -35.65
CA GLU A 111 -8.72 23.48 -36.77
C GLU A 111 -7.99 23.26 -38.12
N SER A 112 -6.70 23.54 -38.17
CA SER A 112 -5.91 23.37 -39.39
C SER A 112 -5.76 21.92 -39.84
N ILE A 113 -5.68 20.98 -38.89
CA ILE A 113 -5.48 19.54 -39.15
C ILE A 113 -6.79 18.86 -39.50
N MET A 114 -7.90 19.24 -38.83
CA MET A 114 -9.18 18.53 -38.92
C MET A 114 -10.15 19.13 -39.95
N LYS A 115 -9.71 20.11 -40.75
CA LYS A 115 -10.52 20.78 -41.79
C LYS A 115 -11.20 19.82 -42.77
N ASP A 116 -10.57 18.67 -43.07
CA ASP A 116 -11.02 17.73 -44.09
C ASP A 116 -11.94 16.63 -43.53
N VAL A 117 -12.15 16.57 -42.20
CA VAL A 117 -12.90 15.51 -41.53
C VAL A 117 -14.37 15.91 -41.33
N LYS A 118 -15.29 15.17 -41.98
CA LYS A 118 -16.73 15.43 -41.89
C LYS A 118 -17.27 15.16 -40.48
N GLY A 119 -17.92 16.17 -39.89
CA GLY A 119 -18.59 16.06 -38.57
C GLY A 119 -17.67 16.31 -37.38
N TRP A 120 -16.42 16.73 -37.60
CA TRP A 120 -15.53 17.17 -36.53
C TRP A 120 -15.85 18.61 -36.11
N GLU A 121 -16.12 18.81 -34.82
CA GLU A 121 -16.33 20.14 -34.23
C GLU A 121 -15.09 20.49 -33.39
N VAL A 122 -14.35 21.50 -33.83
CA VAL A 122 -13.12 21.95 -33.15
C VAL A 122 -13.44 22.44 -31.74
N GLY A 123 -12.69 21.97 -30.75
CA GLY A 123 -12.82 22.42 -29.35
C GLY A 123 -14.07 21.92 -28.63
N LYS A 124 -14.78 20.93 -29.20
CA LYS A 124 -15.89 20.26 -28.50
C LYS A 124 -15.35 19.47 -27.31
N SER A 125 -15.91 19.73 -26.12
CA SER A 125 -15.56 18.96 -24.92
C SER A 125 -15.95 17.49 -25.08
N VAL A 126 -15.01 16.59 -24.77
CA VAL A 126 -15.25 15.13 -24.69
C VAL A 126 -16.20 14.79 -23.53
N TYR A 127 -16.22 15.64 -22.51
CA TYR A 127 -17.07 15.45 -21.33
C TYR A 127 -18.42 16.15 -21.51
N ASN A 128 -19.49 15.48 -21.07
CA ASN A 128 -20.86 15.98 -21.13
C ASN A 128 -21.16 17.12 -20.12
N GLY A 129 -20.28 17.34 -19.15
CA GLY A 129 -20.43 18.39 -18.14
C GLY A 129 -19.89 19.74 -18.61
N LYS A 130 -20.44 20.83 -18.06
CA LYS A 130 -19.98 22.22 -18.35
C LYS A 130 -18.77 22.67 -17.50
N ARG A 131 -18.11 21.74 -16.82
CA ARG A 131 -16.95 22.06 -15.96
C ARG A 131 -15.70 22.20 -16.83
N TYR A 132 -14.83 23.13 -16.46
CA TYR A 132 -13.49 23.20 -17.04
C TYR A 132 -12.72 21.92 -16.68
N ASN A 133 -12.08 21.32 -17.69
CA ASN A 133 -11.23 20.16 -17.51
C ASN A 133 -9.83 20.52 -17.99
N THR A 134 -8.84 20.33 -17.12
CA THR A 134 -7.43 20.48 -17.50
C THR A 134 -7.08 19.45 -18.57
N PRO A 135 -6.51 19.85 -19.72
CA PRO A 135 -6.14 18.91 -20.76
C PRO A 135 -5.04 17.96 -20.26
N SER A 136 -5.15 16.68 -20.64
CA SER A 136 -4.25 15.62 -20.16
C SER A 136 -2.86 15.67 -20.78
N MET A 137 -2.72 16.29 -21.95
CA MET A 137 -1.47 16.38 -22.69
C MET A 137 -1.43 17.67 -23.51
N TYR A 138 -0.36 18.45 -23.34
CA TYR A 138 -0.01 19.53 -24.25
C TYR A 138 1.04 18.99 -25.22
N VAL A 139 0.71 18.89 -26.52
CA VAL A 139 1.73 18.63 -27.54
C VAL A 139 2.52 19.94 -27.70
N LEU A 140 3.79 19.91 -27.28
CA LEU A 140 4.74 21.01 -27.38
C LEU A 140 5.00 21.34 -28.86
#